data_AF-A0A958NHV8-F1
#
_entry.id   AF-A0A958NHV8-F1
#
_cell.length_a   1.000
_cell.length_b   1.000
_cell.length_c   1.000
_cell.angle_alpha   90.00
_cell.angle_beta   90.00
_cell.angle_gamma   90.00
#
_symmetry.space_group_name_H-M   'P 1'
#
loop_
_entity.id
_entity.type
_entity.pdbx_description
1 polymer ?
#
loop_
_entity_poly.entity_id
_entity_poly.type
_entity_poly.pdbx_seq_one_letter_code
_entity_poly.pdbx_strand_id
1 'polypeptide(L)'
;MSQPLVSILIPFKNTEAFISECIVSIINQTYANWEAIFVDDHSDDSSHAIVEEFSKKEPRIQLYTNENKGIISALQTAFKNCIGTYITRMDSDDIMTVNRLEVMVNILLVHGKHHLAVGQVKYFRTDGISNGYARYERWLNKLTEKGNNYSEIYKECVIPSPCWMVHRDDFIACAGFEPNRYPEDYDLTFRFYRAKYRCIPCDKVLLHWRDYSTRTSRTHEHYAINYFLDIKVHYFLELDYDTTRPLVIWGAGNKGKTVAKLLIEKEIPFYWICDNQKKIGKDIYGQELLNFEYLEQLNQPQSIISVANEDEQEDIRQYFKKQNMQPMTDYFFFC
;
A
#
# COMPACT_ATOMS: atom_id res chain seq x y z
N MET A 1 34.41 0.56 2.14
CA MET A 1 33.34 1.41 2.72
C MET A 1 32.57 0.56 3.71
N SER A 2 32.20 1.07 4.88
CA SER A 2 31.37 0.28 5.81
C SER A 2 30.00 0.03 5.17
N GLN A 3 29.55 -1.21 5.15
CA GLN A 3 28.20 -1.55 4.72
C GLN A 3 27.19 -0.84 5.64
N PRO A 4 26.19 -0.10 5.14
CA PRO A 4 25.18 0.55 5.98
C PRO A 4 24.31 -0.46 6.73
N LEU A 5 23.98 -0.18 7.99
CA LEU A 5 23.13 -1.09 8.76
C LEU A 5 21.68 -1.01 8.24
N VAL A 6 21.05 -2.17 8.04
CA VAL A 6 19.62 -2.27 7.70
C VAL A 6 18.82 -2.68 8.93
N SER A 7 17.82 -1.87 9.32
CA SER A 7 16.82 -2.25 10.30
C SER A 7 15.60 -2.86 9.63
N ILE A 8 15.25 -4.07 10.04
CA ILE A 8 14.04 -4.77 9.60
C ILE A 8 13.02 -4.68 10.74
N LEU A 9 11.87 -4.06 10.48
CA LEU A 9 10.79 -3.91 11.46
C LEU A 9 9.77 -5.05 11.27
N ILE A 10 9.59 -5.90 12.28
CA ILE A 10 8.72 -7.09 12.19
C ILE A 10 7.70 -7.11 13.35
N PRO A 11 6.50 -6.53 13.15
CA PRO A 11 5.39 -6.75 14.08
C PRO A 11 4.89 -8.19 13.92
N PHE A 12 4.56 -8.86 15.02
CA PHE A 12 3.97 -10.19 14.94
C PHE A 12 2.88 -10.41 15.98
N LYS A 13 1.89 -11.23 15.62
CA LYS A 13 0.84 -11.70 16.51
C LYS A 13 0.35 -13.05 16.05
N ASN A 14 0.46 -14.05 16.91
CA ASN A 14 -0.10 -15.38 16.68
C ASN A 14 0.34 -16.00 15.33
N THR A 15 1.66 -16.05 15.11
CA THR A 15 2.26 -16.57 13.85
C THR A 15 3.16 -17.78 14.06
N GLU A 16 2.90 -18.59 15.10
CA GLU A 16 3.68 -19.80 15.45
C GLU A 16 3.95 -20.70 14.24
N ALA A 17 2.94 -20.87 13.37
CA ALA A 17 3.04 -21.72 12.19
C ALA A 17 4.04 -21.24 11.12
N PHE A 18 4.42 -19.95 11.12
CA PHE A 18 5.17 -19.33 10.02
C PHE A 18 6.44 -18.59 10.45
N ILE A 19 6.49 -18.13 11.71
CA ILE A 19 7.53 -17.22 12.17
C ILE A 19 8.94 -17.82 12.10
N SER A 20 9.08 -19.14 12.27
CA SER A 20 10.36 -19.84 12.10
C SER A 20 10.89 -19.73 10.67
N GLU A 21 10.04 -19.90 9.65
CA GLU A 21 10.44 -19.75 8.24
C GLU A 21 10.82 -18.30 7.93
N CYS A 22 10.05 -17.33 8.47
CA CYS A 22 10.35 -15.91 8.33
C CYS A 22 11.74 -15.57 8.90
N ILE A 23 12.03 -15.96 10.15
CA ILE A 23 13.33 -15.73 10.81
C ILE A 23 14.48 -16.37 10.01
N VAL A 24 14.33 -17.63 9.60
CA VAL A 24 15.36 -18.33 8.82
C VAL A 24 15.65 -17.62 7.50
N SER A 25 14.62 -17.06 6.84
CA SER A 25 14.79 -16.29 5.60
C SER A 25 15.59 -14.98 5.79
N ILE A 26 15.50 -14.38 6.98
CA ILE A 26 16.27 -13.19 7.37
C ILE A 26 17.72 -13.57 7.71
N ILE A 27 17.92 -14.64 8.48
CA ILE A 27 19.26 -15.14 8.86
C ILE A 27 20.10 -15.45 7.61
N ASN A 28 19.46 -16.04 6.59
CA ASN A 28 20.11 -16.46 5.36
C ASN A 28 20.33 -15.33 4.33
N GLN A 29 20.10 -14.06 4.68
CA GLN A 29 20.41 -12.95 3.78
C GLN A 29 21.91 -12.89 3.46
N THR A 30 22.22 -12.71 2.17
CA THR A 30 23.58 -12.50 1.66
C THR A 30 24.21 -11.20 2.17
N TYR A 31 23.39 -10.17 2.40
CA TYR A 31 23.81 -8.97 3.09
C TYR A 31 23.89 -9.23 4.59
N ALA A 32 25.06 -9.05 5.20
CA ALA A 32 25.29 -9.44 6.60
C ALA A 32 24.99 -8.35 7.63
N ASN A 33 25.07 -7.07 7.26
CA ASN A 33 24.96 -5.95 8.20
C ASN A 33 23.50 -5.50 8.41
N TRP A 34 22.74 -6.30 9.14
CA TRP A 34 21.36 -6.01 9.49
C TRP A 34 21.07 -6.23 10.97
N GLU A 35 19.98 -5.64 11.43
CA GLU A 35 19.30 -5.95 12.69
C GLU A 35 17.83 -6.22 12.39
N ALA A 36 17.22 -7.13 13.14
CA ALA A 36 15.81 -7.49 13.01
C ALA A 36 15.09 -7.22 14.32
N ILE A 37 14.12 -6.30 14.30
CA ILE A 37 13.37 -5.87 15.47
C ILE A 37 12.00 -6.53 15.43
N PHE A 38 11.88 -7.65 16.14
CA PHE A 38 10.63 -8.36 16.32
C PHE A 38 9.85 -7.74 17.48
N VAL A 39 8.58 -7.41 17.24
CA VAL A 39 7.70 -6.84 18.26
C VAL A 39 6.43 -7.68 18.39
N ASP A 40 6.29 -8.31 19.54
CA ASP A 40 5.15 -9.14 19.89
C ASP A 40 3.93 -8.29 20.28
N ASP A 41 2.85 -8.35 19.52
CA ASP A 41 1.57 -7.71 19.83
C ASP A 41 0.68 -8.57 20.74
N HIS A 42 1.29 -9.04 21.84
CA HIS A 42 0.67 -9.83 22.91
C HIS A 42 0.11 -11.16 22.39
N SER A 43 0.97 -11.97 21.77
CA SER A 43 0.60 -13.30 21.25
C SER A 43 0.18 -14.26 22.36
N ASP A 44 -0.77 -15.15 22.06
CA ASP A 44 -1.24 -16.22 22.94
C ASP A 44 -0.82 -17.63 22.46
N ASP A 45 -0.12 -17.71 21.33
CA ASP A 45 0.51 -18.92 20.79
C ASP A 45 2.01 -18.99 21.15
N SER A 46 2.73 -19.97 20.60
CA SER A 46 4.16 -20.15 20.90
C SER A 46 5.08 -19.17 20.14
N SER A 47 4.56 -18.22 19.34
CA SER A 47 5.39 -17.38 18.47
C SER A 47 6.39 -16.51 19.23
N HIS A 48 6.02 -15.99 20.41
CA HIS A 48 6.94 -15.26 21.28
C HIS A 48 8.14 -16.11 21.69
N ALA A 49 7.88 -17.31 22.21
CA ALA A 49 8.91 -18.24 22.67
C ALA A 49 9.85 -18.64 21.53
N ILE A 50 9.30 -18.86 20.33
CA ILE A 50 10.09 -19.15 19.14
C ILE A 50 11.09 -18.02 18.85
N VAL A 51 10.65 -16.76 18.80
CA VAL A 51 11.55 -15.62 18.55
C VAL A 51 12.59 -15.50 19.66
N GLU A 52 12.22 -15.72 20.92
CA GLU A 52 13.14 -15.70 22.06
C GLU A 52 14.25 -16.77 21.94
N GLU A 53 13.93 -17.96 21.44
CA GLU A 53 14.93 -19.00 21.17
C GLU A 53 15.89 -18.64 20.04
N PHE A 54 15.40 -17.96 19.00
CA PHE A 54 16.24 -17.48 17.91
C PHE A 54 17.14 -16.32 18.34
N SER A 55 16.64 -15.37 19.13
CA SER A 55 17.43 -14.22 19.60
C SER A 55 18.60 -14.63 20.51
N LYS A 56 18.45 -15.73 21.26
CA LYS A 56 19.56 -16.34 22.04
C LYS A 56 20.71 -16.86 21.16
N LYS A 57 20.44 -17.21 19.90
CA LYS A 57 21.41 -17.81 18.96
C LYS A 57 21.92 -16.82 17.91
N GLU A 58 21.12 -15.83 17.58
CA GLU A 58 21.41 -14.82 16.56
C GLU A 58 21.33 -13.42 17.20
N PRO A 59 22.47 -12.80 17.55
CA PRO A 59 22.50 -11.53 18.29
C PRO A 59 21.99 -10.33 17.47
N ARG A 60 21.80 -10.46 16.16
CA ARG A 60 21.19 -9.43 15.31
C ARG A 60 19.65 -9.39 15.45
N ILE A 61 19.04 -10.39 16.08
CA ILE A 61 17.60 -10.45 16.35
C ILE A 61 17.33 -9.87 17.75
N GLN A 62 16.47 -8.86 17.78
CA GLN A 62 16.01 -8.22 19.01
C GLN A 62 14.51 -8.47 19.15
N LEU A 63 14.09 -8.88 20.35
CA LEU A 63 12.69 -9.15 20.68
C LEU A 63 12.19 -8.12 21.69
N TYR A 64 11.06 -7.48 21.37
CA TYR A 64 10.34 -6.56 22.23
C TYR A 64 8.87 -6.96 22.34
N THR A 65 8.21 -6.48 23.38
CA THR A 65 6.75 -6.53 23.51
C THR A 65 6.18 -5.17 23.10
N ASN A 66 5.05 -5.17 22.39
CA ASN A 66 4.39 -3.95 21.95
C ASN A 66 4.00 -3.08 23.16
N GLU A 67 4.33 -1.79 23.10
CA GLU A 67 4.00 -0.82 24.16
C GLU A 67 2.48 -0.60 24.29
N ASN A 68 1.73 -0.78 23.19
CA ASN A 68 0.27 -0.77 23.18
C ASN A 68 -0.29 -2.01 22.45
N LYS A 69 -1.37 -1.84 21.67
CA LYS A 69 -2.01 -2.90 20.89
C LYS A 69 -2.10 -2.52 19.41
N GLY A 70 -1.98 -3.52 18.55
CA GLY A 70 -2.15 -3.40 17.10
C GLY A 70 -0.86 -3.12 16.33
N ILE A 71 -0.91 -3.39 15.03
CA ILE A 71 0.24 -3.40 14.11
C ILE A 71 0.97 -2.05 14.05
N ILE A 72 0.24 -0.93 14.03
CA ILE A 72 0.85 0.40 13.97
C ILE A 72 1.70 0.67 15.22
N SER A 73 1.17 0.41 16.42
CA SER A 73 1.92 0.55 17.66
C SER A 73 3.13 -0.40 17.72
N ALA A 74 2.97 -1.62 17.20
CA ALA A 74 4.08 -2.58 17.15
C ALA A 74 5.20 -2.08 16.22
N LEU A 75 4.84 -1.53 15.06
CA LEU A 75 5.79 -0.91 14.11
C LEU A 75 6.45 0.35 14.67
N GLN A 76 5.72 1.17 15.43
CA GLN A 76 6.27 2.34 16.14
C GLN A 76 7.27 1.90 17.21
N THR A 77 6.93 0.87 17.99
CA THR A 77 7.83 0.24 18.98
C THR A 77 9.08 -0.29 18.28
N ALA A 78 8.94 -0.95 17.13
CA ALA A 78 10.08 -1.47 16.36
C ALA A 78 10.99 -0.33 15.90
N PHE A 79 10.41 0.73 15.34
CA PHE A 79 11.17 1.87 14.82
C PHE A 79 11.92 2.63 15.93
N LYS A 80 11.30 2.79 17.10
CA LYS A 80 11.89 3.41 18.29
C LYS A 80 13.16 2.69 18.77
N ASN A 81 13.22 1.37 18.59
CA ASN A 81 14.32 0.54 19.08
C ASN A 81 15.39 0.21 18.01
N CYS A 82 15.16 0.55 16.74
CA CYS A 82 16.12 0.28 15.68
C CYS A 82 17.13 1.42 15.49
N ILE A 83 18.29 1.17 14.88
CA ILE A 83 19.39 2.15 14.68
C ILE A 83 19.98 2.19 13.26
N GLY A 84 19.52 1.33 12.35
CA GLY A 84 19.99 1.20 10.97
C GLY A 84 19.86 2.43 10.10
N THR A 85 20.80 2.60 9.18
CA THR A 85 20.79 3.66 8.17
C THR A 85 19.61 3.50 7.19
N TYR A 86 19.26 2.25 6.86
CA TYR A 86 18.12 1.92 6.03
C TYR A 86 17.03 1.21 6.82
N ILE A 87 15.78 1.54 6.51
CA ILE A 87 14.59 0.99 7.14
C ILE A 87 13.81 0.16 6.11
N THR A 88 13.41 -1.04 6.50
CA THR A 88 12.44 -1.89 5.79
C THR A 88 11.50 -2.52 6.81
N ARG A 89 10.32 -2.96 6.37
CA ARG A 89 9.45 -3.85 7.16
C ARG A 89 9.36 -5.25 6.56
N MET A 90 8.88 -6.19 7.37
CA MET A 90 8.60 -7.56 6.98
C MET A 90 7.39 -8.07 7.80
N ASP A 91 6.49 -8.82 7.18
CA ASP A 91 5.41 -9.49 7.90
C ASP A 91 5.94 -10.85 8.44
N SER A 92 5.55 -11.22 9.66
CA SER A 92 6.11 -12.40 10.35
C SER A 92 5.69 -13.76 9.77
N ASP A 93 4.83 -13.74 8.77
CA ASP A 93 4.34 -14.90 8.01
C ASP A 93 4.96 -15.03 6.61
N ASP A 94 5.76 -14.06 6.17
CA ASP A 94 6.36 -14.01 4.84
C ASP A 94 7.79 -14.59 4.79
N ILE A 95 8.33 -14.76 3.57
CA ILE A 95 9.70 -15.26 3.35
C ILE A 95 10.47 -14.30 2.43
N MET A 96 11.63 -13.80 2.90
CA MET A 96 12.54 -13.04 2.04
C MET A 96 13.28 -13.95 1.06
N THR A 97 13.51 -13.47 -0.15
CA THR A 97 14.53 -14.09 -1.03
C THR A 97 15.93 -13.80 -0.49
N VAL A 98 16.88 -14.72 -0.74
CA VAL A 98 18.24 -14.72 -0.16
C VAL A 98 19.06 -13.45 -0.43
N ASN A 99 18.74 -12.71 -1.49
CA ASN A 99 19.44 -11.48 -1.91
C ASN A 99 18.63 -10.20 -1.76
N ARG A 100 17.47 -10.23 -1.09
CA ARG A 100 16.59 -9.05 -0.95
C ARG A 100 17.33 -7.84 -0.40
N LEU A 101 17.99 -7.98 0.74
CA LEU A 101 18.64 -6.85 1.41
C LEU A 101 19.78 -6.29 0.56
N GLU A 102 20.61 -7.15 -0.04
CA GLU A 102 21.72 -6.74 -0.89
C GLU A 102 21.22 -5.96 -2.11
N VAL A 103 20.16 -6.43 -2.78
CA VAL A 103 19.57 -5.74 -3.93
C VAL A 103 19.05 -4.36 -3.54
N MET A 104 18.27 -4.27 -2.46
CA MET A 104 17.68 -3.00 -2.02
C MET A 104 18.74 -1.99 -1.55
N VAL A 105 19.75 -2.44 -0.81
CA VAL A 105 20.86 -1.58 -0.37
C VAL A 105 21.64 -1.05 -1.57
N ASN A 106 21.95 -1.90 -2.55
CA ASN A 106 22.69 -1.48 -3.74
C ASN A 106 21.91 -0.44 -4.56
N ILE A 107 20.59 -0.58 -4.66
CA ILE A 107 19.71 0.42 -5.29
C ILE A 107 19.86 1.77 -4.55
N LEU A 108 19.73 1.78 -3.23
CA LEU A 108 19.78 3.03 -2.46
C LEU A 108 21.18 3.65 -2.38
N LEU A 109 22.25 2.86 -2.46
CA LEU A 109 23.62 3.37 -2.56
C LEU A 109 23.85 4.14 -3.87
N VAL A 110 23.18 3.75 -4.96
CA VAL A 110 23.27 4.43 -6.26
C VAL A 110 22.41 5.69 -6.29
N HIS A 111 21.18 5.61 -5.77
CA HIS A 111 20.19 6.69 -5.92
C HIS A 111 20.19 7.71 -4.75
N GLY A 112 20.61 7.28 -3.55
CA GLY A 112 20.61 8.11 -2.35
C GLY A 112 19.22 8.38 -1.78
N LYS A 113 19.12 9.44 -0.97
CA LYS A 113 17.88 9.91 -0.32
C LYS A 113 16.79 10.31 -1.33
N HIS A 114 15.56 10.40 -0.85
CA HIS A 114 14.32 10.67 -1.58
C HIS A 114 13.94 9.57 -2.61
N HIS A 115 14.49 8.36 -2.43
CA HIS A 115 14.23 7.21 -3.26
C HIS A 115 13.82 6.01 -2.40
N LEU A 116 12.97 5.18 -2.97
CA LEU A 116 12.49 3.93 -2.39
C LEU A 116 13.01 2.78 -3.24
N ALA A 117 13.75 1.86 -2.61
CA ALA A 117 14.01 0.58 -3.24
C ALA A 117 12.79 -0.31 -3.01
N VAL A 118 12.19 -0.79 -4.09
CA VAL A 118 11.04 -1.68 -4.07
C VAL A 118 11.40 -2.98 -4.80
N GLY A 119 10.72 -4.08 -4.47
CA GLY A 119 10.92 -5.37 -5.13
C GLY A 119 9.60 -5.96 -5.62
N GLN A 120 9.66 -6.83 -6.62
CA GLN A 120 8.51 -7.64 -6.97
C GLN A 120 8.21 -8.65 -5.86
N VAL A 121 6.96 -9.09 -5.80
CA VAL A 121 6.48 -10.06 -4.82
C VAL A 121 5.95 -11.31 -5.52
N LYS A 122 5.95 -12.43 -4.80
CA LYS A 122 5.34 -13.67 -5.28
C LYS A 122 4.42 -14.26 -4.22
N TYR A 123 3.13 -14.27 -4.48
CA TYR A 123 2.16 -14.90 -3.60
C TYR A 123 2.33 -16.41 -3.60
N PHE A 124 2.20 -17.01 -2.43
CA PHE A 124 2.17 -18.46 -2.26
C PHE A 124 1.22 -18.88 -1.14
N ARG A 125 0.63 -20.06 -1.29
CA ARG A 125 -0.31 -20.68 -0.36
C ARG A 125 -0.29 -22.18 -0.59
N THR A 126 -0.52 -22.97 0.45
CA THR A 126 -0.47 -24.45 0.40
C THR A 126 -1.49 -25.05 -0.56
N ASP A 127 -2.69 -24.50 -0.65
CA ASP A 127 -3.78 -24.96 -1.53
C ASP A 127 -3.98 -24.06 -2.77
N GLY A 128 -2.92 -23.35 -3.20
CA GLY A 128 -2.90 -22.54 -4.41
C GLY A 128 -3.50 -21.14 -4.24
N ILE A 129 -3.09 -20.18 -5.07
CA ILE A 129 -3.50 -18.77 -4.95
C ILE A 129 -4.81 -18.50 -5.72
N SER A 130 -5.68 -17.66 -5.15
CA SER A 130 -6.92 -17.25 -5.82
C SER A 130 -6.63 -16.34 -7.03
N ASN A 131 -7.54 -16.33 -8.01
CA ASN A 131 -7.41 -15.47 -9.20
C ASN A 131 -7.27 -13.97 -8.86
N GLY A 132 -7.88 -13.51 -7.75
CA GLY A 132 -7.78 -12.13 -7.30
C GLY A 132 -6.36 -11.74 -6.91
N TYR A 133 -5.73 -12.52 -6.03
CA TYR A 133 -4.33 -12.28 -5.63
C TYR A 133 -3.36 -12.46 -6.79
N ALA A 134 -3.59 -13.41 -7.69
CA ALA A 134 -2.77 -13.57 -8.89
C ALA A 134 -2.86 -12.35 -9.84
N ARG A 135 -4.04 -11.71 -9.96
CA ARG A 135 -4.18 -10.45 -10.70
C ARG A 135 -3.47 -9.29 -9.99
N TYR A 136 -3.65 -9.18 -8.67
CA TYR A 136 -3.00 -8.15 -7.86
C TYR A 136 -1.46 -8.24 -7.94
N GLU A 137 -0.90 -9.45 -7.80
CA GLU A 137 0.54 -9.72 -7.98
C GLU A 137 1.05 -9.19 -9.33
N ARG A 138 0.39 -9.59 -10.43
CA ARG A 138 0.81 -9.18 -11.78
C ARG A 138 0.73 -7.67 -11.98
N TRP A 139 -0.33 -7.05 -11.48
CA TRP A 139 -0.51 -5.60 -11.55
C TRP A 139 0.58 -4.86 -10.79
N LEU A 140 0.79 -5.22 -9.52
CA LEU A 140 1.78 -4.58 -8.65
C LEU A 140 3.20 -4.77 -9.18
N ASN A 141 3.55 -5.99 -9.62
CA ASN A 141 4.88 -6.28 -10.17
C ASN A 141 5.16 -5.51 -11.47
N LYS A 142 4.15 -5.31 -12.33
CA LYS A 142 4.27 -4.50 -13.54
C LYS A 142 4.55 -3.03 -13.22
N LEU A 143 3.97 -2.51 -12.15
CA LEU A 143 4.26 -1.15 -11.67
C LEU A 143 5.70 -1.04 -11.16
N THR A 144 6.09 -1.98 -10.30
CA THR A 144 7.44 -2.04 -9.71
C THR A 144 8.53 -2.25 -10.76
N GLU A 145 8.29 -3.08 -11.77
CA GLU A 145 9.22 -3.29 -12.89
C GLU A 145 9.57 -1.99 -13.62
N LYS A 146 8.59 -1.08 -13.75
CA LYS A 146 8.74 0.18 -14.47
C LYS A 146 9.07 1.37 -13.57
N GLY A 147 8.98 1.20 -12.25
CA GLY A 147 9.08 2.28 -11.26
C GLY A 147 7.97 3.33 -11.38
N ASN A 148 6.83 2.99 -11.99
CA ASN A 148 5.70 3.90 -12.16
C ASN A 148 4.60 3.67 -11.11
N ASN A 149 4.96 3.15 -9.92
CA ASN A 149 4.04 2.80 -8.84
C ASN A 149 2.96 3.85 -8.60
N TYR A 150 3.31 5.14 -8.51
CA TYR A 150 2.33 6.19 -8.22
C TYR A 150 1.33 6.49 -9.35
N SER A 151 1.50 5.97 -10.57
CA SER A 151 0.55 6.22 -11.67
C SER A 151 -0.84 5.63 -11.43
N GLU A 152 -0.96 4.70 -10.48
CA GLU A 152 -2.22 4.08 -10.09
C GLU A 152 -2.44 4.15 -8.56
N ILE A 153 -1.88 5.16 -7.89
CA ILE A 153 -1.89 5.27 -6.41
C ILE A 153 -3.31 5.26 -5.82
N TYR A 154 -4.33 5.71 -6.54
CA TYR A 154 -5.73 5.68 -6.08
C TYR A 154 -6.45 4.37 -6.34
N LYS A 155 -5.87 3.45 -7.12
CA LYS A 155 -6.49 2.16 -7.42
C LYS A 155 -6.41 1.21 -6.24
N GLU A 156 -5.21 1.02 -5.71
CA GLU A 156 -4.89 0.21 -4.54
C GLU A 156 -3.52 0.61 -4.00
N CYS A 157 -3.05 0.06 -2.88
CA CYS A 157 -1.68 0.29 -2.44
C CYS A 157 -0.65 -0.19 -3.50
N VAL A 158 0.15 0.76 -4.00
CA VAL A 158 1.07 0.58 -5.14
C VAL A 158 2.50 0.24 -4.73
N ILE A 159 2.80 0.25 -3.44
CA ILE A 159 4.06 -0.22 -2.89
C ILE A 159 3.75 -1.50 -2.13
N PRO A 160 4.42 -2.64 -2.43
CA PRO A 160 4.19 -3.85 -1.66
C PRO A 160 4.62 -3.62 -0.23
N SER A 161 3.64 -3.68 0.67
CA SER A 161 3.74 -3.34 2.08
C SER A 161 4.94 -3.98 2.80
N PRO A 162 5.19 -5.29 2.67
CA PRO A 162 6.38 -5.96 3.21
C PRO A 162 7.62 -5.91 2.30
N CYS A 163 7.67 -5.17 1.18
CA CYS A 163 8.77 -5.21 0.20
C CYS A 163 9.23 -3.81 -0.31
N TRP A 164 9.65 -2.96 0.62
CA TRP A 164 10.31 -1.68 0.34
C TRP A 164 11.45 -1.41 1.32
N MET A 165 12.40 -0.58 0.92
CA MET A 165 13.47 -0.05 1.78
C MET A 165 13.69 1.43 1.48
N VAL A 166 13.97 2.21 2.52
CA VAL A 166 14.18 3.66 2.43
C VAL A 166 15.29 4.12 3.37
N HIS A 167 15.89 5.28 3.11
CA HIS A 167 16.81 5.91 4.05
C HIS A 167 16.08 6.33 5.34
N ARG A 168 16.72 6.18 6.50
CA ARG A 168 16.14 6.53 7.80
C ARG A 168 15.62 7.96 7.86
N ASP A 169 16.42 8.93 7.45
CA ASP A 169 16.03 10.34 7.43
C ASP A 169 14.78 10.60 6.57
N ASP A 170 14.63 9.88 5.46
CA ASP A 170 13.46 9.97 4.58
C ASP A 170 12.23 9.34 5.23
N PHE A 171 12.40 8.20 5.91
CA PHE A 171 11.34 7.58 6.71
C PHE A 171 10.84 8.54 7.80
N ILE A 172 11.75 9.21 8.50
CA ILE A 172 11.44 10.22 9.52
C ILE A 172 10.75 11.44 8.90
N ALA A 173 11.26 11.94 7.78
CA ALA A 173 10.68 13.10 7.08
C ALA A 173 9.25 12.84 6.61
N CYS A 174 8.93 11.59 6.26
CA CYS A 174 7.57 11.17 5.93
C CYS A 174 6.70 10.85 7.16
N ALA A 175 7.21 11.01 8.39
CA ALA A 175 6.55 10.65 9.66
C ALA A 175 6.39 9.14 9.92
N GLY A 176 7.11 8.27 9.21
CA GLY A 176 7.19 6.83 9.54
C GLY A 176 5.82 6.15 9.70
N PHE A 177 5.53 5.54 10.84
CA PHE A 177 4.22 4.95 11.14
C PHE A 177 3.33 5.87 12.00
N GLU A 178 3.46 7.20 11.81
CA GLU A 178 2.59 8.23 12.36
C GLU A 178 1.88 9.00 11.22
N PRO A 179 0.58 9.33 11.35
CA PRO A 179 -0.30 9.06 12.48
C PRO A 179 -0.84 7.62 12.50
N ASN A 180 -1.63 7.28 13.53
CA ASN A 180 -2.38 6.03 13.61
C ASN A 180 -3.56 5.99 12.61
N ARG A 181 -3.26 5.75 11.33
CA ARG A 181 -4.25 5.61 10.24
C ARG A 181 -4.10 4.26 9.55
N TYR A 182 -5.24 3.60 9.32
CA TYR A 182 -5.31 2.33 8.59
C TYR A 182 -5.79 2.52 7.14
N PRO A 183 -5.33 1.66 6.20
CA PRO A 183 -4.15 0.80 6.32
C PRO A 183 -2.85 1.60 6.42
N GLU A 184 -1.96 1.21 7.32
CA GLU A 184 -0.76 2.00 7.67
C GLU A 184 0.28 2.05 6.55
N ASP A 185 0.33 0.99 5.75
CA ASP A 185 1.18 0.87 4.58
C ASP A 185 0.72 1.76 3.42
N TYR A 186 -0.58 1.83 3.20
CA TYR A 186 -1.16 2.66 2.17
C TYR A 186 -1.09 4.14 2.54
N ASP A 187 -1.32 4.46 3.81
CA ASP A 187 -1.07 5.80 4.36
C ASP A 187 0.39 6.23 4.16
N LEU A 188 1.34 5.37 4.55
CA LEU A 188 2.77 5.64 4.33
C LEU A 188 3.11 5.83 2.84
N THR A 189 2.49 5.04 1.96
CA THR A 189 2.65 5.15 0.51
C THR A 189 2.22 6.52 -0.02
N PHE A 190 1.08 7.04 0.44
CA PHE A 190 0.65 8.40 0.12
C PHE A 190 1.58 9.47 0.70
N ARG A 191 2.13 9.26 1.90
CA ARG A 191 3.10 10.20 2.49
C ARG A 191 4.43 10.24 1.74
N PHE A 192 4.89 9.11 1.20
CA PHE A 192 6.01 9.09 0.27
C PHE A 192 5.69 9.83 -1.04
N TYR A 193 4.49 9.64 -1.59
CA TYR A 193 4.02 10.34 -2.78
C TYR A 193 3.94 11.86 -2.56
N ARG A 194 3.37 12.30 -1.44
CA ARG A 194 3.33 13.71 -1.02
C ARG A 194 4.72 14.33 -0.91
N ALA A 195 5.69 13.57 -0.39
CA ALA A 195 7.09 13.99 -0.30
C ALA A 195 7.85 13.94 -1.63
N LYS A 196 7.18 13.52 -2.73
CA LYS A 196 7.74 13.36 -4.08
C LYS A 196 8.92 12.39 -4.15
N TYR A 197 8.93 11.39 -3.28
CA TYR A 197 9.93 10.32 -3.34
C TYR A 197 9.68 9.46 -4.57
N ARG A 198 10.72 8.75 -5.03
CA ARG A 198 10.63 7.96 -6.27
C ARG A 198 10.88 6.49 -5.98
N CYS A 199 9.94 5.64 -6.41
CA CYS A 199 10.17 4.20 -6.48
C CYS A 199 11.17 3.89 -7.59
N ILE A 200 12.24 3.18 -7.26
CA ILE A 200 13.22 2.74 -8.24
C ILE A 200 12.72 1.47 -8.93
N PRO A 201 12.75 1.40 -10.29
CA PRO A 201 12.40 0.19 -11.03
C PRO A 201 13.15 -1.05 -10.54
N CYS A 202 12.45 -2.17 -10.39
CA CYS A 202 13.03 -3.45 -10.01
C CYS A 202 12.22 -4.61 -10.60
N ASP A 203 12.89 -5.52 -11.32
CA ASP A 203 12.30 -6.71 -11.96
C ASP A 203 12.54 -8.00 -11.17
N LYS A 204 13.16 -7.91 -9.98
CA LYS A 204 13.46 -9.06 -9.14
C LYS A 204 12.34 -9.32 -8.15
N VAL A 205 11.90 -10.58 -8.07
CA VAL A 205 11.08 -11.06 -6.94
C VAL A 205 11.97 -11.07 -5.71
N LEU A 206 11.65 -10.22 -4.73
CA LEU A 206 12.43 -10.08 -3.49
C LEU A 206 11.73 -10.66 -2.27
N LEU A 207 10.44 -10.96 -2.37
CA LEU A 207 9.60 -11.46 -1.29
C LEU A 207 8.62 -12.53 -1.78
N HIS A 208 8.49 -13.60 -1.01
CA HIS A 208 7.36 -14.52 -1.11
C HIS A 208 6.30 -14.11 -0.09
N TRP A 209 5.12 -13.72 -0.57
CA TRP A 209 4.01 -13.19 0.23
C TRP A 209 3.02 -14.32 0.53
N ARG A 210 2.96 -14.76 1.78
CA ARG A 210 2.12 -15.89 2.18
C ARG A 210 0.65 -15.47 2.19
N ASP A 211 -0.23 -16.34 1.70
CA ASP A 211 -1.67 -16.25 1.93
C ASP A 211 -2.16 -17.47 2.70
N TYR A 212 -3.09 -17.25 3.63
CA TYR A 212 -3.75 -18.28 4.43
C TYR A 212 -5.04 -17.69 5.02
N SER A 213 -6.00 -18.54 5.39
CA SER A 213 -7.37 -18.12 5.70
C SER A 213 -7.50 -17.18 6.90
N THR A 214 -6.64 -17.32 7.91
CA THR A 214 -6.71 -16.58 9.18
C THR A 214 -5.86 -15.31 9.23
N ARG A 215 -5.17 -14.94 8.14
CA ARG A 215 -4.32 -13.73 8.11
C ARG A 215 -5.12 -12.46 8.39
N THR A 216 -4.47 -11.48 9.02
CA THR A 216 -5.11 -10.22 9.48
C THR A 216 -5.87 -9.50 8.37
N SER A 217 -5.32 -9.41 7.16
CA SER A 217 -5.97 -8.75 6.02
C SER A 217 -7.25 -9.44 5.53
N ARG A 218 -7.55 -10.67 5.97
CA ARG A 218 -8.80 -11.39 5.68
C ARG A 218 -9.82 -11.34 6.82
N THR A 219 -9.36 -11.19 8.06
CA THR A 219 -10.18 -11.40 9.26
C THR A 219 -10.45 -10.13 10.05
N HIS A 220 -9.59 -9.11 9.93
CA HIS A 220 -9.66 -7.92 10.75
C HIS A 220 -10.56 -6.83 10.13
N GLU A 221 -11.36 -6.15 10.96
CA GLU A 221 -12.38 -5.20 10.52
C GLU A 221 -11.84 -4.01 9.71
N HIS A 222 -10.65 -3.52 10.05
CA HIS A 222 -9.94 -2.48 9.29
C HIS A 222 -9.68 -2.84 7.82
N TYR A 223 -9.68 -4.13 7.47
CA TYR A 223 -9.46 -4.62 6.11
C TYR A 223 -10.75 -5.19 5.47
N ALA A 224 -11.87 -5.21 6.19
CA ALA A 224 -13.13 -5.76 5.72
C ALA A 224 -13.69 -4.98 4.51
N ILE A 225 -13.44 -3.67 4.44
CA ILE A 225 -13.73 -2.83 3.27
C ILE A 225 -12.41 -2.55 2.54
N ASN A 226 -11.99 -3.52 1.76
CA ASN A 226 -10.74 -3.55 1.02
C ASN A 226 -10.62 -2.54 -0.15
N TYR A 227 -11.57 -1.60 -0.30
CA TYR A 227 -11.46 -0.54 -1.31
C TYR A 227 -10.83 0.74 -0.76
N PHE A 228 -10.71 0.86 0.58
CA PHE A 228 -10.03 1.95 1.27
C PHE A 228 -10.39 3.34 0.74
N LEU A 229 -11.69 3.58 0.50
CA LEU A 229 -12.15 4.81 -0.15
C LEU A 229 -11.97 6.05 0.72
N ASP A 230 -12.04 5.93 2.05
CA ASP A 230 -11.79 7.05 2.97
C ASP A 230 -10.39 7.64 2.78
N ILE A 231 -9.35 6.79 2.84
CA ILE A 231 -7.96 7.25 2.68
C ILE A 231 -7.69 7.77 1.26
N LYS A 232 -8.28 7.16 0.24
CA LYS A 232 -8.18 7.63 -1.16
C LYS A 232 -8.81 9.01 -1.32
N VAL A 233 -10.02 9.24 -0.80
CA VAL A 233 -10.68 10.56 -0.84
C VAL A 233 -9.89 11.57 -0.02
N HIS A 234 -9.42 11.20 1.17
CA HIS A 234 -8.60 12.08 2.02
C HIS A 234 -7.37 12.59 1.27
N TYR A 235 -6.56 11.70 0.70
CA TYR A 235 -5.34 12.09 -0.01
C TYR A 235 -5.61 12.71 -1.37
N PHE A 236 -6.66 12.31 -2.09
CA PHE A 236 -7.05 12.98 -3.33
C PHE A 236 -7.37 14.46 -3.09
N LEU A 237 -8.17 14.74 -2.07
CA LEU A 237 -8.52 16.12 -1.70
C LEU A 237 -7.31 16.93 -1.23
N GLU A 238 -6.30 16.28 -0.64
CA GLU A 238 -5.06 16.94 -0.19
C GLU A 238 -4.06 17.18 -1.34
N LEU A 239 -3.90 16.21 -2.24
CA LEU A 239 -2.76 16.14 -3.15
C LEU A 239 -3.08 16.50 -4.59
N ASP A 240 -4.26 16.11 -5.08
CA ASP A 240 -4.56 16.16 -6.53
C ASP A 240 -5.85 16.93 -6.86
N TYR A 241 -6.69 17.25 -5.87
CA TYR A 241 -7.91 18.02 -6.07
C TYR A 241 -7.63 19.50 -6.31
N ASP A 242 -8.08 19.98 -7.46
CA ASP A 242 -8.04 21.38 -7.85
C ASP A 242 -9.42 22.01 -7.67
N THR A 243 -9.54 22.84 -6.62
CA THR A 243 -10.79 23.56 -6.29
C THR A 243 -11.29 24.51 -7.38
N THR A 244 -10.46 24.84 -8.38
CA THR A 244 -10.86 25.68 -9.52
C THR A 244 -11.55 24.89 -10.63
N ARG A 245 -11.52 23.55 -10.56
CA ARG A 245 -12.04 22.64 -11.57
C ARG A 245 -13.29 21.91 -11.06
N PRO A 246 -14.31 21.69 -11.92
CA PRO A 246 -15.46 20.87 -11.55
C PRO A 246 -15.03 19.46 -11.15
N LEU A 247 -15.46 19.00 -9.96
CA LEU A 247 -15.26 17.62 -9.53
C LEU A 247 -16.41 16.75 -10.03
N VAL A 248 -16.08 15.57 -10.55
CA VAL A 248 -17.04 14.62 -11.10
C VAL A 248 -16.83 13.25 -10.48
N ILE A 249 -17.91 12.56 -10.11
CA ILE A 249 -17.88 11.12 -9.82
C ILE A 249 -18.46 10.40 -11.03
N TRP A 250 -17.67 9.52 -11.66
CA TRP A 250 -18.18 8.57 -12.65
C TRP A 250 -18.41 7.22 -11.99
N GLY A 251 -19.68 6.81 -11.94
CA GLY A 251 -20.09 5.50 -11.46
C GLY A 251 -21.12 5.55 -10.33
N ALA A 252 -22.16 4.75 -10.47
CA ALA A 252 -23.32 4.73 -9.57
C ALA A 252 -23.41 3.45 -8.71
N GLY A 253 -22.31 2.70 -8.62
CA GLY A 253 -22.18 1.50 -7.80
C GLY A 253 -21.97 1.83 -6.32
N ASN A 254 -21.73 0.81 -5.50
CA ASN A 254 -21.47 1.01 -4.06
C ASN A 254 -20.25 1.90 -3.82
N LYS A 255 -19.16 1.72 -4.59
CA LYS A 255 -17.95 2.57 -4.49
C LYS A 255 -18.29 4.05 -4.75
N GLY A 256 -18.98 4.35 -5.86
CA GLY A 256 -19.40 5.71 -6.20
C GLY A 256 -20.32 6.35 -5.15
N LYS A 257 -21.26 5.58 -4.61
CA LYS A 257 -22.12 6.03 -3.49
C LYS A 257 -21.31 6.34 -2.23
N THR A 258 -20.31 5.54 -1.89
CA THR A 258 -19.43 5.79 -0.75
C THR A 258 -18.60 7.05 -0.94
N VAL A 259 -18.00 7.25 -2.13
CA VAL A 259 -17.27 8.48 -2.45
C VAL A 259 -18.20 9.69 -2.38
N ALA A 260 -19.41 9.61 -2.94
CA ALA A 260 -20.40 10.69 -2.89
C ALA A 260 -20.72 11.08 -1.43
N LYS A 261 -20.97 10.11 -0.54
CA LYS A 261 -21.20 10.39 0.88
C LYS A 261 -20.01 11.10 1.54
N LEU A 262 -18.78 10.63 1.31
CA LEU A 262 -17.58 11.24 1.86
C LEU A 262 -17.38 12.68 1.38
N LEU A 263 -17.73 12.98 0.13
CA LEU A 263 -17.67 14.34 -0.41
C LEU A 263 -18.78 15.23 0.16
N ILE A 264 -20.00 14.71 0.31
CA ILE A 264 -21.12 15.42 0.96
C ILE A 264 -20.77 15.78 2.42
N GLU A 265 -20.24 14.81 3.18
CA GLU A 265 -19.83 15.02 4.58
C GLU A 265 -18.73 16.08 4.73
N LYS A 266 -17.92 16.29 3.68
CA LYS A 266 -16.86 17.30 3.61
C LYS A 266 -17.30 18.59 2.92
N GLU A 267 -18.58 18.71 2.57
CA GLU A 267 -19.15 19.85 1.86
C GLU A 267 -18.45 20.16 0.53
N ILE A 268 -17.91 19.14 -0.15
CA ILE A 268 -17.26 19.28 -1.45
C ILE A 268 -18.31 19.17 -2.55
N PRO A 269 -18.48 20.21 -3.40
CA PRO A 269 -19.41 20.14 -4.52
C PRO A 269 -18.87 19.20 -5.61
N PHE A 270 -19.77 18.40 -6.20
CA PHE A 270 -19.44 17.51 -7.31
C PHE A 270 -20.64 17.30 -8.22
N TYR A 271 -20.37 16.91 -9.46
CA TYR A 271 -21.33 16.36 -10.40
C TYR A 271 -21.27 14.83 -10.37
N TRP A 272 -22.42 14.16 -10.47
CA TRP A 272 -22.47 12.70 -10.46
C TRP A 272 -22.96 12.18 -11.80
N ILE A 273 -22.13 11.40 -12.48
CA ILE A 273 -22.45 10.84 -13.80
C ILE A 273 -22.44 9.31 -13.81
N CYS A 274 -23.24 8.73 -14.71
CA CYS A 274 -23.18 7.31 -15.05
C CYS A 274 -23.67 7.03 -16.48
N ASP A 275 -23.40 5.82 -16.94
CA ASP A 275 -23.83 5.24 -18.23
C ASP A 275 -25.08 4.36 -18.09
N ASN A 276 -25.52 4.09 -16.87
CA ASN A 276 -26.66 3.23 -16.60
C ASN A 276 -27.99 3.98 -16.81
N GLN A 277 -28.65 3.73 -17.94
CA GLN A 277 -29.94 4.33 -18.32
C GLN A 277 -31.03 4.19 -17.26
N LYS A 278 -31.01 3.15 -16.42
CA LYS A 278 -32.00 2.97 -15.33
C LYS A 278 -31.71 3.85 -14.11
N LYS A 279 -30.56 4.51 -14.06
CA LYS A 279 -30.11 5.36 -12.93
C LYS A 279 -30.03 6.83 -13.29
N ILE A 280 -29.89 7.18 -14.57
CA ILE A 280 -29.90 8.56 -15.04
C ILE A 280 -31.21 9.25 -14.64
N GLY A 281 -31.12 10.49 -14.16
CA GLY A 281 -32.23 11.32 -13.65
C GLY A 281 -32.70 10.96 -12.24
N LYS A 282 -32.10 9.97 -11.57
CA LYS A 282 -32.43 9.65 -10.17
C LYS A 282 -31.66 10.55 -9.23
N ASP A 283 -32.36 11.05 -8.22
CA ASP A 283 -31.75 11.68 -7.06
C ASP A 283 -31.24 10.62 -6.08
N ILE A 284 -29.96 10.70 -5.71
CA ILE A 284 -29.36 9.92 -4.63
C ILE A 284 -28.61 10.89 -3.72
N TYR A 285 -28.99 10.92 -2.44
CA TYR A 285 -28.39 11.82 -1.43
C TYR A 285 -28.52 13.31 -1.76
N GLY A 286 -29.58 13.71 -2.47
CA GLY A 286 -29.78 15.11 -2.89
C GLY A 286 -28.93 15.49 -4.10
N GLN A 287 -28.40 14.51 -4.83
CA GLN A 287 -27.61 14.70 -6.04
C GLN A 287 -28.23 13.92 -7.20
N GLU A 288 -28.50 14.61 -8.30
CA GLU A 288 -29.00 14.00 -9.53
C GLU A 288 -27.88 13.23 -10.25
N LEU A 289 -28.16 11.98 -10.63
CA LEU A 289 -27.27 11.22 -11.51
C LEU A 289 -27.51 11.60 -12.97
N LEU A 290 -26.52 12.23 -13.57
CA LEU A 290 -26.54 12.69 -14.95
C LEU A 290 -26.00 11.60 -15.89
N ASN A 291 -26.30 11.75 -17.18
CA ASN A 291 -25.65 10.97 -18.23
C ASN A 291 -24.15 11.35 -18.30
N PHE A 292 -23.26 10.39 -18.59
CA PHE A 292 -21.82 10.64 -18.77
C PHE A 292 -21.50 11.72 -19.82
N GLU A 293 -22.35 11.91 -20.83
CA GLU A 293 -22.23 12.98 -21.82
C GLU A 293 -22.24 14.39 -21.20
N TYR A 294 -22.78 14.55 -19.98
CA TYR A 294 -22.74 15.81 -19.24
C TYR A 294 -21.31 16.31 -18.98
N LEU A 295 -20.33 15.40 -18.99
CA LEU A 295 -18.92 15.77 -18.85
C LEU A 295 -18.46 16.79 -19.92
N GLU A 296 -19.02 16.73 -21.12
CA GLU A 296 -18.68 17.63 -22.24
C GLU A 296 -19.14 19.08 -22.00
N GLN A 297 -20.06 19.30 -21.06
CA GLN A 297 -20.54 20.62 -20.67
C GLN A 297 -19.65 21.29 -19.62
N LEU A 298 -18.73 20.53 -19.01
CA LEU A 298 -17.86 21.01 -17.95
C LEU A 298 -16.53 21.49 -18.52
N ASN A 299 -16.08 22.66 -18.07
CA ASN A 299 -14.76 23.17 -18.44
C ASN A 299 -13.67 22.48 -17.59
N GLN A 300 -12.85 21.66 -18.24
CA GLN A 300 -11.69 20.99 -17.62
C GLN A 300 -12.03 20.24 -16.31
N PRO A 301 -12.99 19.31 -16.29
CA PRO A 301 -13.37 18.61 -15.06
C PRO A 301 -12.24 17.70 -14.54
N GLN A 302 -12.23 17.44 -13.23
CA GLN A 302 -11.51 16.33 -12.61
C GLN A 302 -12.50 15.20 -12.29
N SER A 303 -12.20 13.98 -12.72
CA SER A 303 -13.12 12.84 -12.60
C SER A 303 -12.58 11.74 -11.68
N ILE A 304 -13.29 11.43 -10.59
CA ILE A 304 -13.09 10.22 -9.80
C ILE A 304 -13.88 9.08 -10.44
N ILE A 305 -13.19 8.02 -10.86
CA ILE A 305 -13.79 6.85 -11.52
C ILE A 305 -13.95 5.72 -10.50
N SER A 306 -15.19 5.30 -10.27
CA SER A 306 -15.57 4.29 -9.27
C SER A 306 -16.10 2.98 -9.89
N VAL A 307 -15.95 2.83 -11.20
CA VAL A 307 -16.45 1.72 -12.02
C VAL A 307 -15.49 0.51 -11.95
N ALA A 308 -15.94 -0.60 -11.37
CA ALA A 308 -15.06 -1.74 -11.06
C ALA A 308 -14.89 -2.77 -12.19
N ASN A 309 -15.73 -2.75 -13.23
CA ASN A 309 -15.62 -3.71 -14.34
C ASN A 309 -14.43 -3.32 -15.24
N GLU A 310 -13.53 -4.26 -15.52
CA GLU A 310 -12.29 -3.99 -16.28
C GLU A 310 -12.55 -3.56 -17.73
N ASP A 311 -13.57 -4.11 -18.40
CA ASP A 311 -13.93 -3.73 -19.76
C ASP A 311 -14.50 -2.30 -19.79
N GLU A 312 -15.39 -1.97 -18.85
CA GLU A 312 -15.93 -0.61 -18.69
C GLU A 312 -14.83 0.41 -18.32
N GLN A 313 -13.82 0.01 -17.52
CA GLN A 313 -12.67 0.87 -17.24
C GLN A 313 -11.87 1.18 -18.50
N GLU A 314 -11.69 0.21 -19.40
CA GLU A 314 -11.00 0.43 -20.68
C GLU A 314 -11.81 1.37 -21.58
N ASP A 315 -13.12 1.20 -21.67
CA ASP A 315 -13.99 2.11 -22.41
C ASP A 315 -13.91 3.55 -21.88
N ILE A 316 -13.90 3.73 -20.56
CA ILE A 316 -13.72 5.03 -19.90
C ILE A 316 -12.34 5.62 -20.23
N ARG A 317 -11.26 4.82 -20.22
CA ARG A 317 -9.91 5.28 -20.62
C ARG A 317 -9.90 5.75 -22.07
N GLN A 318 -10.53 4.99 -22.99
CA GLN A 318 -10.62 5.39 -24.39
C GLN A 318 -11.45 6.67 -24.57
N TYR A 319 -12.52 6.84 -23.78
CA TYR A 319 -13.30 8.07 -23.77
C TYR A 319 -12.44 9.28 -23.37
N PHE A 320 -11.75 9.23 -22.23
CA PHE A 320 -10.86 10.32 -21.79
C PHE A 320 -9.73 10.59 -22.77
N LYS A 321 -9.15 9.54 -23.36
CA LYS A 321 -8.09 9.67 -24.37
C LYS A 321 -8.56 10.44 -25.61
N LYS A 322 -9.80 10.21 -26.07
CA LYS A 322 -10.38 10.96 -27.20
C LYS A 322 -10.55 12.45 -26.88
N GLN A 323 -10.77 12.79 -25.62
CA GLN A 323 -10.88 14.16 -25.13
C GLN A 323 -9.52 14.78 -24.73
N ASN A 324 -8.39 14.12 -25.04
CA ASN A 324 -7.02 14.53 -24.65
C ASN A 324 -6.80 14.68 -23.13
N MET A 325 -7.67 14.09 -22.31
CA MET A 325 -7.55 14.11 -20.86
C MET A 325 -6.48 13.11 -20.38
N GLN A 326 -5.73 13.49 -19.36
CA GLN A 326 -4.58 12.75 -18.83
C GLN A 326 -4.93 12.03 -17.51
N PRO A 327 -4.47 10.77 -17.33
CA PRO A 327 -4.61 10.08 -16.05
C PRO A 327 -3.81 10.80 -14.98
N MET A 328 -4.25 10.73 -13.72
CA MET A 328 -3.59 11.39 -12.58
C MET A 328 -3.49 12.93 -12.71
N THR A 329 -4.36 13.53 -13.53
CA THR A 329 -4.49 14.99 -13.65
C THR A 329 -5.95 15.35 -13.89
N ASP A 330 -6.57 14.69 -14.86
CA ASP A 330 -7.94 14.92 -15.27
C ASP A 330 -8.89 13.81 -14.82
N TYR A 331 -8.39 12.59 -14.65
CA TYR A 331 -9.16 11.48 -14.11
C TYR A 331 -8.33 10.53 -13.23
N PHE A 332 -9.00 9.95 -12.23
CA PHE A 332 -8.40 9.18 -11.15
C PHE A 332 -9.22 7.92 -10.90
N PHE A 333 -8.64 6.75 -11.11
CA PHE A 333 -9.32 5.47 -10.86
C PHE A 333 -9.24 5.08 -9.39
N PHE A 334 -10.39 4.92 -8.76
CA PHE A 334 -10.54 4.49 -7.35
C PHE A 334 -10.85 2.97 -7.24
N CYS A 335 -10.62 2.19 -8.29
CA CYS A 335 -11.23 0.87 -8.44
C CYS A 335 -10.43 -0.20 -9.16
#